data_AF-A0A091T0L3-F1
#
_entry.id   AF-A0A091T0L3-F1
#
_cell.length_a   1.000
_cell.length_b   1.000
_cell.length_c   1.000
_cell.angle_alpha   90.00
_cell.angle_beta   90.00
_cell.angle_gamma   90.00
#
_symmetry.space_group_name_H-M   'P 1'
#
loop_
_entity.id
_entity.type
_entity.pdbx_description
1 polymer ?
#
loop_
_entity_poly.entity_id
_entity_poly.type
_entity_poly.pdbx_seq_one_letter_code
_entity_poly.pdbx_strand_id
1 'polypeptide(L)'
;KANYFSKFSKAPVICRLVGRKVLDGVGQPTLEVEIYCTVKNYEKRICSTVMSSHSQIPENALCETTEADEKERNDAVNTAVEWVNESLNTMLRDLKPTDQCKVDKMLGEYFTKKAEEKKEIQKQEEEEEAAATLALTSSTPSATALPGKKKAAKPGKKVAAAERMIPPAEPVEAVLCGSSAIGGTSLAIAKAGATISHIPLYLHIALLKCNQDSPKEITLPLPMVTLLNCEKFSPAKLKLVKEVMLIPPVQLSRKQGIERVLDIQKEMMRLLEPPGKAPQVLKRMSHLGCLIMECDNLEQPLLLMQTACNNIGLELGTDIYLAINCAAHELMDYVKGKYEILTGTFKSPDEMVDMYVELINKFPFIIALIDPLRKEVR
;
A
#
# COMPACT_ATOMS: atom_id res chain seq x y z
N LYS A 1 42.69 26.98 13.34
CA LYS A 1 42.39 28.03 12.32
C LYS A 1 42.14 27.49 10.89
N ALA A 2 41.99 26.17 10.66
CA ALA A 2 41.81 25.60 9.31
C ALA A 2 40.42 25.82 8.66
N ASN A 3 39.42 26.33 9.38
CA ASN A 3 38.05 26.49 8.89
C ASN A 3 37.65 27.93 8.52
N TYR A 4 38.57 28.92 8.54
CA TYR A 4 38.22 30.32 8.26
C TYR A 4 37.62 30.50 6.84
N PHE A 5 38.19 29.81 5.84
CA PHE A 5 37.71 29.89 4.45
C PHE A 5 36.40 29.14 4.19
N SER A 6 35.99 28.24 5.10
CA SER A 6 34.73 27.50 4.95
C SER A 6 33.48 28.37 5.03
N LYS A 7 33.58 29.58 5.60
CA LYS A 7 32.48 30.55 5.64
C LYS A 7 32.25 31.26 4.29
N PHE A 8 33.21 31.19 3.38
CA PHE A 8 33.14 31.80 2.05
C PHE A 8 32.78 30.78 0.95
N SER A 9 32.58 29.50 1.31
CA SER A 9 32.13 28.51 0.34
C SER A 9 30.69 28.79 -0.08
N LYS A 10 30.40 28.63 -1.37
CA LYS A 10 29.04 28.68 -1.90
C LYS A 10 28.13 27.71 -1.14
N ALA A 11 26.85 28.06 -1.04
CA ALA A 11 25.84 27.19 -0.47
C ALA A 11 25.83 25.84 -1.22
N PRO A 12 25.63 24.72 -0.51
CA PRO A 12 25.48 23.42 -1.15
C PRO A 12 24.36 23.40 -2.17
N VAL A 13 24.64 22.82 -3.33
CA VAL A 13 23.68 22.64 -4.42
C VAL A 13 23.74 21.22 -4.95
N ILE A 14 22.63 20.72 -5.49
CA ILE A 14 22.54 19.42 -6.15
C ILE A 14 23.38 19.48 -7.43
N CYS A 15 24.32 18.54 -7.58
CA CYS A 15 25.14 18.46 -8.80
C CYS A 15 24.82 17.24 -9.65
N ARG A 16 24.38 16.14 -9.01
CA ARG A 16 24.06 14.89 -9.71
C ARG A 16 23.07 14.04 -8.93
N LEU A 17 22.16 13.41 -9.66
CA LEU A 17 21.27 12.35 -9.19
C LEU A 17 21.72 11.02 -9.82
N VAL A 18 21.53 9.91 -9.10
CA VAL A 18 21.75 8.57 -9.64
C VAL A 18 20.60 7.67 -9.24
N GLY A 19 19.87 7.17 -10.23
CA GLY A 19 18.88 6.11 -10.08
C GLY A 19 19.53 4.74 -10.27
N ARG A 20 19.23 3.80 -9.40
CA ARG A 20 19.62 2.39 -9.53
C ARG A 20 18.44 1.47 -9.28
N LYS A 21 18.47 0.33 -9.95
CA LYS A 21 17.60 -0.81 -9.65
C LYS A 21 18.22 -1.62 -8.52
N VAL A 22 17.47 -1.81 -7.45
CA VAL A 22 17.82 -2.64 -6.29
C VAL A 22 16.69 -3.63 -6.00
N LEU A 23 16.86 -4.52 -5.03
CA LEU A 23 15.82 -5.44 -4.58
C LEU A 23 15.27 -4.98 -3.22
N ASP A 24 13.96 -5.12 -3.01
CA ASP A 24 13.30 -4.86 -1.74
C ASP A 24 13.37 -6.07 -0.78
N GLY A 25 12.66 -5.98 0.35
CA GLY A 25 12.66 -7.01 1.39
C GLY A 25 12.04 -8.36 0.96
N VAL A 26 11.30 -8.40 -0.14
CA VAL A 26 10.72 -9.61 -0.73
C VAL A 26 11.44 -10.04 -2.01
N GLY A 27 12.60 -9.42 -2.31
CA GLY A 27 13.40 -9.74 -3.48
C GLY A 27 12.88 -9.14 -4.78
N GLN A 28 11.92 -8.21 -4.72
CA GLN A 28 11.32 -7.60 -5.89
C GLN A 28 12.09 -6.35 -6.33
N PRO A 29 12.21 -6.09 -7.65
CA PRO A 29 12.90 -4.91 -8.14
C PRO A 29 12.25 -3.60 -7.69
N THR A 30 13.09 -2.66 -7.27
CA THR A 30 12.65 -1.32 -6.90
C THR A 30 13.73 -0.25 -7.16
N LEU A 31 13.38 1.01 -7.01
CA LEU A 31 14.23 2.17 -7.27
C LEU A 31 14.98 2.63 -6.01
N GLU A 32 16.30 2.74 -6.13
CA GLU A 32 17.17 3.52 -5.25
C GLU A 32 17.54 4.85 -5.92
N VAL A 33 17.47 5.96 -5.18
CA VAL A 33 17.88 7.30 -5.62
C VAL A 33 19.00 7.82 -4.72
N GLU A 34 20.16 8.12 -5.33
CA GLU A 34 21.29 8.76 -4.66
C GLU A 34 21.41 10.24 -5.02
N ILE A 35 21.71 11.07 -4.02
CA ILE A 35 21.92 12.52 -4.19
C ILE A 35 23.38 12.87 -3.99
N TYR A 36 23.95 13.57 -4.97
CA TYR A 36 25.25 14.21 -4.88
C TYR A 36 25.10 15.72 -4.87
N CYS A 37 25.79 16.37 -3.94
CA CYS A 37 25.82 17.82 -3.85
C CYS A 37 27.26 18.33 -3.95
N THR A 38 27.42 19.51 -4.55
CA THR A 38 28.66 20.27 -4.46
C THR A 38 28.73 20.97 -3.11
N VAL A 39 29.55 20.46 -2.21
CA VAL A 39 29.77 21.02 -0.87
C VAL A 39 31.22 21.51 -0.78
N LYS A 40 31.41 22.82 -0.56
CA LYS A 40 32.75 23.44 -0.53
C LYS A 40 33.55 23.18 -1.82
N ASN A 41 32.89 23.26 -2.98
CA ASN A 41 33.45 23.00 -4.31
C ASN A 41 33.87 21.55 -4.60
N TYR A 42 33.49 20.60 -3.75
CA TYR A 42 33.70 19.17 -4.00
C TYR A 42 32.35 18.47 -4.15
N GLU A 43 32.25 17.60 -5.14
CA GLU A 43 31.15 16.66 -5.24
C GLU A 43 31.21 15.67 -4.07
N LYS A 44 30.09 15.51 -3.36
CA LYS A 44 29.94 14.55 -2.28
C LYS A 44 28.62 13.82 -2.40
N ARG A 45 28.66 12.49 -2.25
CA ARG A 45 27.48 11.68 -2.02
C ARG A 45 26.89 12.06 -0.66
N ILE A 46 25.66 12.57 -0.64
CA ILE A 46 25.00 13.04 0.58
C ILE A 46 24.17 11.93 1.21
N CYS A 47 23.32 11.29 0.41
CA CYS A 47 22.42 10.24 0.88
C CYS A 47 21.93 9.34 -0.25
N SER A 48 21.27 8.25 0.16
CA SER A 48 20.49 7.37 -0.70
C SER A 48 19.14 7.06 -0.03
N THR A 49 18.11 6.84 -0.84
CA THR A 49 16.77 6.39 -0.41
C THR A 49 16.22 5.36 -1.38
N VAL A 50 15.53 4.36 -0.84
CA VAL A 50 14.83 3.32 -1.61
C VAL A 50 13.33 3.54 -1.44
N MET A 51 12.59 3.52 -2.54
CA MET A 51 11.12 3.51 -2.52
C MET A 51 10.63 2.07 -2.65
N SER A 52 9.46 1.72 -2.10
CA SER A 52 8.81 0.47 -2.49
C SER A 52 8.01 0.70 -3.78
N SER A 53 7.81 -0.36 -4.55
CA SER A 53 6.89 -0.36 -5.68
C SER A 53 5.44 -0.52 -5.18
N HIS A 54 4.47 -0.09 -6.00
CA HIS A 54 3.05 -0.09 -5.67
C HIS A 54 2.35 -1.45 -5.84
N SER A 55 3.05 -2.49 -6.32
CA SER A 55 2.44 -3.79 -6.60
C SER A 55 2.60 -4.74 -5.42
N GLN A 56 1.50 -5.10 -4.77
CA GLN A 56 1.43 -6.32 -3.97
C GLN A 56 1.05 -7.46 -4.90
N ILE A 57 1.99 -8.35 -5.23
CA ILE A 57 1.64 -9.60 -5.90
C ILE A 57 0.81 -10.40 -4.89
N PRO A 58 -0.41 -10.84 -5.22
CA PRO A 58 -1.10 -11.82 -4.41
C PRO A 58 -0.21 -13.06 -4.26
N GLU A 59 0.00 -13.56 -3.04
CA GLU A 59 1.00 -14.61 -2.73
C GLU A 59 0.85 -15.91 -3.57
N ASN A 60 -0.26 -16.10 -4.30
CA ASN A 60 -0.49 -17.22 -5.23
C ASN A 60 -1.19 -16.80 -6.55
N ALA A 61 -0.82 -15.66 -7.14
CA ALA A 61 -1.27 -15.29 -8.49
C ALA A 61 -0.92 -16.40 -9.52
N LEU A 62 -1.73 -16.57 -10.57
CA LEU A 62 -1.40 -17.51 -11.66
C LEU A 62 0.00 -17.19 -12.22
N CYS A 63 0.74 -18.19 -12.68
CA CYS A 63 2.10 -18.00 -13.18
C CYS A 63 2.14 -16.90 -14.27
N GLU A 64 1.17 -16.92 -15.19
CA GLU A 64 1.03 -15.93 -16.26
C GLU A 64 0.76 -14.51 -15.73
N THR A 65 -0.09 -14.36 -14.70
CA THR A 65 -0.34 -13.06 -14.07
C THR A 65 0.86 -12.57 -13.27
N THR A 66 1.61 -13.49 -12.66
CA THR A 66 2.83 -13.16 -11.89
C THR A 66 3.93 -12.68 -12.82
N GLU A 67 4.13 -13.38 -13.94
CA GLU A 67 5.11 -12.99 -14.97
C GLU A 67 4.76 -11.65 -15.62
N ALA A 68 3.48 -11.41 -15.90
CA ALA A 68 3.00 -10.12 -16.41
C ALA A 68 3.26 -8.98 -15.41
N ASP A 69 2.89 -9.17 -14.14
CA ASP A 69 3.12 -8.22 -13.06
C ASP A 69 4.62 -7.95 -12.83
N GLU A 70 5.45 -9.00 -12.87
CA GLU A 70 6.90 -8.87 -12.77
C GLU A 70 7.49 -8.09 -13.93
N LYS A 71 7.01 -8.33 -15.15
CA LYS A 71 7.43 -7.57 -16.33
C LYS A 71 7.03 -6.10 -16.19
N GLU A 72 5.77 -5.82 -15.87
CA GLU A 72 5.28 -4.45 -15.67
C GLU A 72 6.08 -3.72 -14.59
N ARG A 73 6.37 -4.39 -13.46
CA ARG A 73 7.20 -3.83 -12.39
C ARG A 73 8.61 -3.53 -12.87
N ASN A 74 9.23 -4.45 -13.60
CA ASN A 74 10.55 -4.26 -14.15
C ASN A 74 10.59 -3.06 -15.09
N ASP A 75 9.62 -2.94 -15.99
CA ASP A 75 9.50 -1.83 -16.93
C ASP A 75 9.29 -0.52 -16.17
N ALA A 76 8.39 -0.49 -15.19
CA ALA A 76 8.14 0.68 -14.36
C ALA A 76 9.39 1.16 -13.60
N VAL A 77 10.18 0.23 -13.05
CA VAL A 77 11.43 0.54 -12.33
C VAL A 77 12.51 1.01 -13.31
N ASN A 78 12.64 0.39 -14.47
CA ASN A 78 13.61 0.80 -15.50
C ASN A 78 13.30 2.23 -15.98
N THR A 79 12.04 2.52 -16.30
CA THR A 79 11.59 3.88 -16.65
C THR A 79 11.86 4.87 -15.51
N ALA A 80 11.65 4.47 -14.25
CA ALA A 80 11.95 5.32 -13.11
C ALA A 80 13.46 5.65 -13.01
N VAL A 81 14.32 4.64 -13.23
CA VAL A 81 15.78 4.82 -13.25
C VAL A 81 16.20 5.79 -14.36
N GLU A 82 15.62 5.66 -15.55
CA GLU A 82 15.87 6.57 -16.69
C GLU A 82 15.46 8.01 -16.35
N TRP A 83 14.26 8.20 -15.78
CA TRP A 83 13.79 9.52 -15.37
C TRP A 83 14.74 10.19 -14.39
N VAL A 84 15.21 9.43 -13.39
CA VAL A 84 16.18 9.94 -12.39
C VAL A 84 17.49 10.31 -13.05
N ASN A 85 18.07 9.42 -13.88
CA ASN A 85 19.41 9.61 -14.45
C ASN A 85 19.47 10.69 -15.53
N GLU A 86 18.37 10.95 -16.23
CA GLU A 86 18.30 11.87 -17.36
C GLU A 86 17.52 13.14 -17.03
N SER A 87 16.18 13.06 -17.13
CA SER A 87 15.28 14.22 -17.06
C SER A 87 15.40 14.95 -15.72
N LEU A 88 15.27 14.23 -14.60
CA LEU A 88 15.30 14.81 -13.26
C LEU A 88 16.71 15.28 -12.89
N ASN A 89 17.75 14.54 -13.27
CA ASN A 89 19.15 14.92 -13.03
C ASN A 89 19.51 16.26 -13.68
N THR A 90 18.98 16.51 -14.88
CA THR A 90 19.19 17.79 -15.58
C THR A 90 18.36 18.90 -14.96
N MET A 91 17.10 18.61 -14.68
CA MET A 91 16.12 19.57 -14.16
C MET A 91 16.48 20.10 -12.76
N LEU A 92 16.97 19.24 -11.87
CA LEU A 92 17.21 19.59 -10.47
C LEU A 92 18.65 20.04 -10.18
N ARG A 93 19.49 20.15 -11.22
CA ARG A 93 20.87 20.61 -11.08
C ARG A 93 20.92 22.05 -10.57
N ASP A 94 21.93 22.33 -9.75
CA ASP A 94 22.21 23.62 -9.12
C ASP A 94 21.13 24.14 -8.16
N LEU A 95 20.10 23.34 -7.88
CA LEU A 95 19.10 23.67 -6.86
C LEU A 95 19.63 23.41 -5.45
N LYS A 96 19.12 24.18 -4.49
CA LYS A 96 19.43 23.98 -3.07
C LYS A 96 18.60 22.78 -2.56
N PRO A 97 19.22 21.75 -1.99
CA PRO A 97 18.49 20.59 -1.47
C PRO A 97 17.63 20.91 -0.23
N THR A 98 17.77 22.10 0.36
CA THR A 98 16.91 22.58 1.45
C THR A 98 15.62 23.24 0.95
N ASP A 99 15.49 23.52 -0.35
CA ASP A 99 14.32 24.17 -0.97
C ASP A 99 13.33 23.11 -1.48
N GLN A 100 12.77 22.34 -0.55
CA GLN A 100 11.92 21.19 -0.85
C GLN A 100 10.68 21.60 -1.66
N CYS A 101 10.00 22.70 -1.29
CA CYS A 101 8.80 23.15 -1.97
C CYS A 101 9.03 23.45 -3.45
N LYS A 102 10.17 24.05 -3.80
CA LYS A 102 10.53 24.32 -5.20
C LYS A 102 10.77 23.01 -5.95
N VAL A 103 11.52 22.08 -5.36
CA VAL A 103 11.81 20.78 -5.96
C VAL A 103 10.52 19.99 -6.20
N ASP A 104 9.66 19.87 -5.19
CA ASP A 104 8.41 19.12 -5.30
C ASP A 104 7.44 19.73 -6.30
N LYS A 105 7.43 21.08 -6.42
CA LYS A 105 6.66 21.75 -7.48
C LYS A 105 7.14 21.34 -8.87
N MET A 106 8.45 21.38 -9.12
CA MET A 106 9.02 20.99 -10.42
C MET A 106 8.80 19.50 -10.73
N LEU A 107 8.93 18.64 -9.71
CA LEU A 107 8.63 17.21 -9.82
C LEU A 107 7.14 16.97 -10.13
N GLY A 108 6.23 17.69 -9.48
CA GLY A 108 4.80 17.63 -9.74
C GLY A 108 4.42 18.08 -11.15
N GLU A 109 4.98 19.22 -11.61
CA GLU A 109 4.79 19.71 -12.99
C GLU A 109 5.28 18.70 -14.02
N TYR A 110 6.43 18.06 -13.79
CA TYR A 110 6.95 17.00 -14.65
C TYR A 110 6.04 15.77 -14.66
N PHE A 111 5.55 15.35 -13.48
CA PHE A 111 4.62 14.22 -13.38
C PHE A 111 3.31 14.49 -14.13
N THR A 112 2.71 15.67 -13.96
CA THR A 112 1.50 16.07 -14.68
C THR A 112 1.71 16.02 -16.18
N LYS A 113 2.82 16.59 -16.67
CA LYS A 113 3.17 16.53 -18.10
C LYS A 113 3.28 15.09 -18.61
N LYS A 114 3.96 14.21 -17.87
CA LYS A 114 4.08 12.79 -18.25
C LYS A 114 2.77 12.02 -18.20
N ALA A 115 1.89 12.36 -17.26
CA ALA A 115 0.55 11.78 -17.19
C ALA A 115 -0.32 12.21 -18.39
N GLU A 116 -0.21 13.47 -18.82
CA GLU A 116 -0.90 13.98 -20.02
C GLU A 116 -0.35 13.31 -21.29
N GLU A 117 0.97 13.22 -21.46
CA GLU A 117 1.61 12.51 -22.59
C GLU A 117 1.12 11.05 -22.68
N LYS A 118 1.02 10.33 -21.54
CA LYS A 118 0.51 8.95 -21.53
C LYS A 118 -0.97 8.87 -21.94
N LYS A 119 -1.80 9.82 -21.50
CA LYS A 119 -3.23 9.86 -21.89
C LYS A 119 -3.39 10.13 -23.38
N GLU A 120 -2.56 10.98 -23.96
CA GLU A 120 -2.57 11.25 -25.41
C GLU A 120 -2.16 10.02 -26.22
N ILE A 121 -1.10 9.32 -25.79
CA ILE A 121 -0.67 8.06 -26.43
C ILE A 121 -1.78 7.01 -26.35
N GLN A 122 -2.37 6.81 -25.17
CA GLN A 122 -3.44 5.83 -24.99
C GLN A 122 -4.66 6.14 -25.87
N LYS A 123 -5.00 7.42 -26.02
CA LYS A 123 -6.09 7.84 -26.91
C LYS A 123 -5.76 7.57 -28.39
N GLN A 124 -4.51 7.77 -28.82
CA GLN A 124 -4.07 7.48 -30.18
C GLN A 124 -4.10 5.97 -30.47
N GLU A 125 -3.64 5.14 -29.51
CA GLU A 125 -3.70 3.68 -29.60
C GLU A 125 -5.15 3.18 -29.70
N GLU A 126 -6.07 3.72 -28.89
CA GLU A 126 -7.51 3.41 -28.97
C GLU A 126 -8.13 3.82 -30.31
N GLU A 127 -7.75 4.98 -30.87
CA GLU A 127 -8.20 5.44 -32.18
C GLU A 127 -7.65 4.56 -33.32
N GLU A 128 -6.40 4.10 -33.23
CA GLU A 128 -5.76 3.20 -34.20
C GLU A 128 -6.33 1.78 -34.14
N GLU A 129 -6.61 1.25 -32.94
CA GLU A 129 -7.26 -0.05 -32.75
C GLU A 129 -8.72 -0.02 -33.22
N ALA A 130 -9.45 1.07 -32.97
CA ALA A 130 -10.78 1.28 -33.51
C ALA A 130 -10.76 1.35 -35.05
N ALA A 131 -9.77 2.02 -35.65
CA ALA A 131 -9.59 2.07 -37.10
C ALA A 131 -9.22 0.69 -37.69
N ALA A 132 -8.37 -0.09 -37.01
CA ALA A 132 -8.02 -1.45 -37.42
C ALA A 132 -9.22 -2.42 -37.32
N THR A 133 -10.05 -2.28 -36.29
CA THR A 133 -11.28 -3.07 -36.10
C THR A 133 -12.35 -2.72 -37.14
N LEU A 134 -12.46 -1.43 -37.52
CA LEU A 134 -13.30 -0.97 -38.62
C LEU A 134 -12.78 -1.46 -39.99
N ALA A 135 -11.47 -1.58 -40.16
CA ALA A 135 -10.89 -2.18 -41.37
C ALA A 135 -11.18 -3.69 -41.48
N LEU A 136 -11.14 -4.43 -40.36
CA LEU A 136 -11.42 -5.87 -40.30
C LEU A 136 -12.91 -6.22 -40.44
N THR A 137 -13.83 -5.30 -40.09
CA THR A 137 -15.28 -5.49 -40.27
C THR A 137 -15.78 -5.12 -41.68
N SER A 138 -14.92 -4.53 -42.53
CA SER A 138 -15.24 -4.23 -43.92
C SER A 138 -15.13 -5.43 -44.88
N SER A 139 -14.68 -6.59 -44.38
CA SER A 139 -14.50 -7.82 -45.16
C SER A 139 -15.39 -8.97 -44.67
N THR A 140 -16.72 -8.78 -44.64
CA THR A 140 -17.68 -9.90 -44.65
C THR A 140 -18.98 -9.48 -45.35
N PRO A 141 -19.48 -10.24 -46.34
CA PRO A 141 -20.70 -9.87 -47.04
C PRO A 141 -21.93 -10.13 -46.16
N SER A 142 -22.80 -9.12 -46.15
CA SER A 142 -24.10 -9.08 -45.49
C SER A 142 -25.04 -10.18 -46.00
N ALA A 143 -25.62 -10.97 -45.09
CA ALA A 143 -26.77 -11.82 -45.36
C ALA A 143 -28.02 -11.23 -44.69
N THR A 144 -28.82 -10.58 -45.55
CA THR A 144 -30.28 -10.31 -45.49
C THR A 144 -31.06 -10.68 -44.22
N ALA A 145 -31.65 -9.65 -43.57
CA ALA A 145 -32.76 -9.78 -42.63
C ALA A 145 -34.12 -9.69 -43.35
N LEU A 146 -35.11 -10.45 -42.88
CA LEU A 146 -36.54 -10.31 -43.19
C LEU A 146 -37.36 -10.13 -41.88
N PRO A 147 -38.45 -9.33 -41.88
CA PRO A 147 -39.11 -8.86 -40.66
C PRO A 147 -40.33 -9.72 -40.26
N GLY A 148 -40.60 -9.84 -38.94
CA GLY A 148 -41.78 -10.59 -38.48
C GLY A 148 -42.18 -10.47 -37.00
N LYS A 149 -43.11 -9.54 -36.75
CA LYS A 149 -44.22 -9.55 -35.76
C LYS A 149 -43.96 -9.38 -34.25
N LYS A 150 -44.53 -8.26 -33.76
CA LYS A 150 -44.95 -7.94 -32.38
C LYS A 150 -45.86 -9.02 -31.77
N LYS A 151 -45.69 -9.26 -30.46
CA LYS A 151 -46.82 -9.52 -29.54
C LYS A 151 -46.53 -8.95 -28.15
N ALA A 152 -47.53 -8.24 -27.62
CA ALA A 152 -47.52 -7.54 -26.35
C ALA A 152 -47.87 -8.47 -25.18
N ALA A 153 -47.31 -8.18 -24.00
CA ALA A 153 -47.86 -8.63 -22.71
C ALA A 153 -47.71 -7.49 -21.68
N LYS A 154 -48.82 -7.22 -20.97
CA LYS A 154 -49.01 -6.17 -19.94
C LYS A 154 -48.80 -6.74 -18.51
N PRO A 155 -48.78 -5.90 -17.45
CA PRO A 155 -47.78 -5.97 -16.38
C PRO A 155 -48.22 -6.74 -15.13
N GLY A 156 -47.26 -7.41 -14.48
CA GLY A 156 -47.41 -7.99 -13.16
C GLY A 156 -46.61 -7.20 -12.12
N LYS A 157 -47.31 -6.65 -11.13
CA LYS A 157 -46.78 -6.00 -9.92
C LYS A 157 -45.78 -6.93 -9.21
N LYS A 158 -44.51 -6.50 -9.08
CA LYS A 158 -43.65 -6.84 -7.95
C LYS A 158 -43.12 -5.53 -7.39
N VAL A 159 -43.43 -5.27 -6.12
CA VAL A 159 -42.77 -4.26 -5.32
C VAL A 159 -41.35 -4.78 -5.11
N ALA A 160 -40.44 -4.43 -6.00
CA ALA A 160 -39.02 -4.59 -5.78
C ALA A 160 -38.62 -3.48 -4.81
N ALA A 161 -38.14 -3.86 -3.63
CA ALA A 161 -37.22 -3.00 -2.89
C ALA A 161 -36.15 -2.57 -3.91
N ALA A 162 -35.94 -1.27 -4.05
CA ALA A 162 -34.92 -0.76 -4.95
C ALA A 162 -33.56 -1.27 -4.46
N GLU A 163 -33.12 -2.42 -4.98
CA GLU A 163 -31.72 -2.84 -4.90
C GLU A 163 -30.96 -1.71 -5.58
N ARG A 164 -30.34 -0.85 -4.76
CA ARG A 164 -29.38 0.13 -5.27
C ARG A 164 -28.33 -0.68 -6.02
N MET A 165 -28.34 -0.56 -7.35
CA MET A 165 -27.38 -1.23 -8.20
C MET A 165 -26.01 -0.75 -7.74
N ILE A 166 -25.25 -1.68 -7.17
CA ILE A 166 -23.98 -1.35 -6.58
C ILE A 166 -23.03 -0.96 -7.70
N PRO A 167 -22.38 0.23 -7.64
CA PRO A 167 -21.39 0.58 -8.65
C PRO A 167 -20.31 -0.51 -8.70
N PRO A 168 -19.85 -0.88 -9.91
CA PRO A 168 -18.83 -1.90 -10.09
C PRO A 168 -17.55 -1.53 -9.32
N ALA A 169 -16.68 -2.52 -9.11
CA ALA A 169 -15.37 -2.30 -8.50
C ALA A 169 -14.68 -1.09 -9.16
N GLU A 170 -14.11 -0.20 -8.35
CA GLU A 170 -13.25 0.86 -8.89
C GLU A 170 -12.17 0.16 -9.74
N PRO A 171 -12.00 0.52 -11.03
CA PRO A 171 -10.90 0.00 -11.80
C PRO A 171 -9.60 0.39 -11.09
N VAL A 172 -8.64 -0.53 -11.03
CA VAL A 172 -7.32 -0.24 -10.44
C VAL A 172 -6.77 1.01 -11.12
N GLU A 173 -6.52 2.07 -10.35
CA GLU A 173 -5.95 3.30 -10.90
C GLU A 173 -4.64 2.96 -11.59
N ALA A 174 -4.58 3.16 -12.91
CA ALA A 174 -3.40 2.87 -13.69
C ALA A 174 -2.24 3.74 -13.21
N VAL A 175 -1.25 3.10 -12.57
CA VAL A 175 -0.06 3.80 -12.09
C VAL A 175 0.76 4.22 -13.31
N LEU A 176 1.20 5.49 -13.34
CA LEU A 176 2.10 5.97 -14.38
C LEU A 176 3.47 5.27 -14.21
N CYS A 177 3.94 4.56 -15.25
CA CYS A 177 5.27 3.96 -15.26
C CYS A 177 6.33 5.05 -15.00
N GLY A 178 7.28 4.78 -14.11
CA GLY A 178 8.27 5.77 -13.68
C GLY A 178 7.84 6.70 -12.54
N SER A 179 6.58 6.69 -12.11
CA SER A 179 6.07 7.57 -11.04
C SER A 179 6.83 7.44 -9.71
N SER A 180 7.40 6.26 -9.41
CA SER A 180 8.25 6.04 -8.23
C SER A 180 9.51 6.93 -8.22
N ALA A 181 9.98 7.39 -9.38
CA ALA A 181 11.07 8.37 -9.49
C ALA A 181 10.72 9.70 -8.83
N ILE A 182 9.46 10.12 -8.87
CA ILE A 182 8.98 11.37 -8.30
C ILE A 182 9.06 11.31 -6.77
N GLY A 183 8.39 10.33 -6.16
CA GLY A 183 8.42 10.13 -4.72
C GLY A 183 9.83 9.82 -4.20
N GLY A 184 10.58 8.97 -4.92
CA GLY A 184 11.94 8.61 -4.54
C GLY A 184 12.90 9.79 -4.58
N THR A 185 12.84 10.62 -5.61
CA THR A 185 13.66 11.83 -5.71
C THR A 185 13.26 12.87 -4.65
N SER A 186 11.96 13.09 -4.44
CA SER A 186 11.46 14.00 -3.41
C SER A 186 11.97 13.63 -2.01
N LEU A 187 11.87 12.35 -1.63
CA LEU A 187 12.35 11.84 -0.35
C LEU A 187 13.88 11.92 -0.23
N ALA A 188 14.60 11.60 -1.31
CA ALA A 188 16.06 11.68 -1.37
C ALA A 188 16.53 13.13 -1.14
N ILE A 189 15.86 14.10 -1.75
CA ILE A 189 16.15 15.53 -1.57
C ILE A 189 15.85 15.99 -0.14
N ALA A 190 14.73 15.59 0.46
CA ALA A 190 14.43 15.90 1.86
C ALA A 190 15.53 15.36 2.79
N LYS A 191 16.01 14.14 2.54
CA LYS A 191 17.14 13.55 3.29
C LYS A 191 18.45 14.30 3.05
N ALA A 192 18.70 14.77 1.82
CA ALA A 192 19.86 15.59 1.52
C ALA A 192 19.80 16.96 2.22
N GLY A 193 18.64 17.62 2.22
CA GLY A 193 18.37 18.87 2.92
C GLY A 193 18.61 18.77 4.42
N ALA A 194 18.12 17.70 5.05
CA ALA A 194 18.37 17.40 6.46
C ALA A 194 19.87 17.20 6.76
N THR A 195 20.55 16.40 5.92
CA THR A 195 21.99 16.09 6.07
C THR A 195 22.86 17.34 5.93
N ILE A 196 22.56 18.20 4.96
CA ILE A 196 23.28 19.47 4.73
C ILE A 196 23.01 20.48 5.84
N SER A 197 21.80 20.48 6.39
CA SER A 197 21.41 21.34 7.51
C SER A 197 21.89 20.81 8.87
N HIS A 198 22.52 19.63 8.90
CA HIS A 198 22.99 18.96 10.12
C HIS A 198 21.88 18.71 11.15
N ILE A 199 20.67 18.41 10.70
CA ILE A 199 19.53 18.05 11.55
C ILE A 199 19.00 16.66 11.22
N PRO A 200 18.38 15.95 12.17
CA PRO A 200 17.70 14.70 11.89
C PRO A 200 16.56 14.86 10.86
N LEU A 201 16.34 13.84 10.02
CA LEU A 201 15.32 13.88 8.96
C LEU A 201 13.90 14.15 9.51
N TYR A 202 13.52 13.57 10.64
CA TYR A 202 12.20 13.80 11.24
C TYR A 202 11.98 15.28 11.59
N LEU A 203 13.03 15.97 12.05
CA LEU A 203 12.97 17.38 12.39
C LEU A 203 12.92 18.24 11.14
N HIS A 204 13.69 17.88 10.10
CA HIS A 204 13.62 18.54 8.81
C HIS A 204 12.20 18.49 8.22
N ILE A 205 11.58 17.31 8.22
CA ILE A 205 10.19 17.13 7.75
C ILE A 205 9.21 17.97 8.59
N ALA A 206 9.40 18.05 9.91
CA ALA A 206 8.56 18.90 10.76
C ALA A 206 8.70 20.39 10.42
N LEU A 207 9.92 20.87 10.17
CA LEU A 207 10.17 22.27 9.77
C LEU A 207 9.57 22.61 8.40
N LEU A 208 9.55 21.65 7.47
CA LEU A 208 8.87 21.81 6.17
C LEU A 208 7.36 21.99 6.34
N LYS A 209 6.74 21.31 7.32
CA LYS A 209 5.30 21.43 7.61
C LYS A 209 4.95 22.73 8.34
N CYS A 210 5.80 23.19 9.25
CA CYS A 210 5.53 24.32 10.15
C CYS A 210 6.11 25.67 9.64
N ASN A 211 6.39 25.81 8.35
CA ASN A 211 6.96 27.04 7.76
C ASN A 211 8.20 27.57 8.53
N GLN A 212 9.14 26.68 8.85
CA GLN A 212 10.42 26.94 9.55
C GLN A 212 10.36 27.20 11.06
N ASP A 213 9.19 27.28 11.69
CA ASP A 213 9.11 27.34 13.15
C ASP A 213 9.41 25.96 13.76
N SER A 214 10.36 25.89 14.70
CA SER A 214 10.69 24.63 15.36
C SER A 214 9.50 24.14 16.18
N PRO A 215 9.01 22.89 15.98
CA PRO A 215 7.90 22.36 16.74
C PRO A 215 8.25 22.34 18.23
N LYS A 216 7.35 22.87 19.05
CA LYS A 216 7.53 22.89 20.52
C LYS A 216 7.53 21.47 21.11
N GLU A 217 6.75 20.58 20.51
CA GLU A 217 6.61 19.18 20.91
C GLU A 217 6.57 18.29 19.67
N ILE A 218 7.18 17.12 19.75
CA ILE A 218 7.14 16.07 18.72
C ILE A 218 6.57 14.82 19.36
N THR A 219 5.53 14.27 18.76
CA THR A 219 4.91 13.02 19.20
C THR A 219 5.46 11.83 18.44
N LEU A 220 5.41 10.70 19.11
CA LEU A 220 5.84 9.43 18.58
C LEU A 220 4.61 8.60 18.20
N PRO A 221 4.46 8.11 16.96
CA PRO A 221 3.38 7.19 16.63
C PRO A 221 3.40 5.94 17.52
N LEU A 222 2.19 5.48 17.83
CA LEU A 222 1.94 4.20 18.47
C LEU A 222 2.03 3.09 17.42
N PRO A 223 2.80 2.02 17.65
CA PRO A 223 2.93 0.96 16.67
C PRO A 223 1.63 0.14 16.59
N MET A 224 1.19 -0.15 15.37
CA MET A 224 0.19 -1.17 15.06
C MET A 224 0.93 -2.29 14.34
N VAL A 225 1.05 -3.46 14.98
CA VAL A 225 1.88 -4.56 14.46
C VAL A 225 1.00 -5.73 14.08
N THR A 226 0.98 -6.08 12.79
CA THR A 226 0.31 -7.28 12.30
C THR A 226 0.96 -8.52 12.90
N LEU A 227 0.19 -9.29 13.68
CA LEU A 227 0.67 -10.53 14.30
C LEU A 227 0.22 -11.77 13.54
N LEU A 228 -1.03 -11.73 13.06
CA LEU A 228 -1.64 -12.83 12.32
C LEU A 228 -2.11 -12.32 10.96
N ASN A 229 -1.80 -13.09 9.92
CA ASN A 229 -2.46 -13.01 8.62
C ASN A 229 -3.34 -14.26 8.47
N CYS A 230 -4.62 -14.03 8.23
CA CYS A 230 -5.63 -15.06 8.02
C CYS A 230 -5.79 -15.25 6.51
N GLU A 231 -5.20 -16.31 5.99
CA GLU A 231 -5.27 -16.63 4.56
C GLU A 231 -6.71 -16.93 4.14
N LYS A 232 -7.10 -16.38 2.98
CA LYS A 232 -8.48 -16.39 2.48
C LYS A 232 -8.81 -17.59 1.57
N PHE A 233 -7.91 -18.55 1.37
CA PHE A 233 -8.08 -19.62 0.38
C PHE A 233 -7.75 -21.05 0.89
N SER A 234 -8.83 -21.79 1.21
CA SER A 234 -9.05 -23.26 1.32
C SER A 234 -8.22 -24.14 2.30
N PRO A 235 -8.85 -24.93 3.20
CA PRO A 235 -10.29 -25.15 3.44
C PRO A 235 -10.89 -24.17 4.46
N ALA A 236 -10.11 -23.18 4.93
CA ALA A 236 -10.55 -22.19 5.91
C ALA A 236 -11.85 -21.51 5.48
N LYS A 237 -12.82 -21.47 6.40
CA LYS A 237 -14.13 -20.88 6.12
C LYS A 237 -14.12 -19.37 6.24
N LEU A 238 -13.28 -18.78 7.10
CA LEU A 238 -13.31 -17.35 7.40
C LEU A 238 -12.57 -16.52 6.34
N LYS A 239 -13.28 -15.53 5.77
CA LYS A 239 -12.71 -14.54 4.85
C LYS A 239 -12.63 -13.13 5.46
N LEU A 240 -13.48 -12.84 6.44
CA LEU A 240 -13.69 -11.49 6.99
C LEU A 240 -12.46 -10.87 7.67
N VAL A 241 -11.60 -11.69 8.26
CA VAL A 241 -10.37 -11.24 8.93
C VAL A 241 -9.23 -11.51 7.97
N LYS A 242 -8.56 -10.46 7.49
CA LYS A 242 -7.30 -10.59 6.76
C LYS A 242 -6.12 -10.50 7.72
N GLU A 243 -6.12 -9.50 8.61
CA GLU A 243 -5.02 -9.31 9.56
C GLU A 243 -5.55 -9.02 10.96
N VAL A 244 -4.85 -9.54 11.97
CA VAL A 244 -5.03 -9.16 13.38
C VAL A 244 -3.77 -8.45 13.83
N MET A 245 -3.94 -7.19 14.25
CA MET A 245 -2.86 -6.31 14.67
C MET A 245 -2.90 -6.08 16.17
N LEU A 246 -1.72 -5.99 16.79
CA LEU A 246 -1.55 -5.61 18.19
C LEU A 246 -1.27 -4.11 18.29
N ILE A 247 -1.93 -3.46 19.25
CA ILE A 247 -1.76 -2.05 19.57
C ILE A 247 -1.40 -1.93 21.06
N PRO A 248 -0.15 -1.58 21.40
CA PRO A 248 0.22 -1.34 22.79
C PRO A 248 -0.48 -0.11 23.39
N PRO A 249 -0.70 -0.06 24.71
CA PRO A 249 -1.23 1.13 25.38
C PRO A 249 -0.29 2.33 25.27
N VAL A 250 -0.87 3.54 25.19
CA VAL A 250 -0.11 4.81 25.06
C VAL A 250 0.78 5.13 26.26
N GLN A 251 0.54 4.49 27.40
CA GLN A 251 1.32 4.64 28.63
C GLN A 251 2.70 3.96 28.53
N LEU A 252 2.89 3.05 27.57
CA LEU A 252 4.17 2.37 27.37
C LEU A 252 5.11 3.20 26.50
N SER A 253 6.41 3.13 26.81
CA SER A 253 7.41 3.55 25.84
C SER A 253 7.36 2.65 24.60
N ARG A 254 7.80 3.18 23.45
CA ARG A 254 7.88 2.38 22.22
C ARG A 254 8.62 1.06 22.39
N LYS A 255 9.73 1.08 23.13
CA LYS A 255 10.55 -0.11 23.37
C LYS A 255 9.73 -1.17 24.11
N GLN A 256 9.07 -0.79 25.19
CA GLN A 256 8.19 -1.68 25.95
C GLN A 256 7.02 -2.19 25.10
N GLY A 257 6.41 -1.34 24.28
CA GLY A 257 5.34 -1.74 23.37
C GLY A 257 5.79 -2.81 22.38
N ILE A 258 6.97 -2.65 21.77
CA ILE A 258 7.55 -3.65 20.86
C ILE A 258 7.94 -4.94 21.60
N GLU A 259 8.53 -4.84 22.79
CA GLU A 259 8.87 -6.01 23.60
C GLU A 259 7.63 -6.86 23.92
N ARG A 260 6.51 -6.23 24.33
CA ARG A 260 5.24 -6.94 24.57
C ARG A 260 4.71 -7.63 23.32
N VAL A 261 4.75 -6.96 22.17
CA VAL A 261 4.34 -7.55 20.88
C VAL A 261 5.19 -8.77 20.54
N LEU A 262 6.50 -8.69 20.74
CA LEU A 262 7.42 -9.81 20.49
C LEU A 262 7.17 -11.00 21.43
N ASP A 263 6.87 -10.73 22.70
CA ASP A 263 6.59 -11.80 23.67
C ASP A 263 5.27 -12.51 23.35
N ILE A 264 4.24 -11.77 22.93
CA ILE A 264 2.99 -12.37 22.42
C ILE A 264 3.27 -13.16 21.14
N GLN A 265 4.10 -12.66 20.22
CA GLN A 265 4.47 -13.40 19.00
C GLN A 265 5.14 -14.74 19.31
N LYS A 266 6.11 -14.76 20.24
CA LYS A 266 6.78 -15.99 20.68
C LYS A 266 5.80 -16.98 21.29
N GLU A 267 4.89 -16.49 22.12
CA GLU A 267 3.88 -17.35 22.75
C GLU A 267 2.88 -17.90 21.74
N MET A 268 2.44 -17.09 20.76
CA MET A 268 1.60 -17.52 19.66
C MET A 268 2.30 -18.59 18.79
N MET A 269 3.59 -18.40 18.49
CA MET A 269 4.38 -19.43 17.81
C MET A 269 4.39 -20.74 18.58
N ARG A 270 4.59 -20.68 19.91
CA ARG A 270 4.58 -21.85 20.80
C ARG A 270 3.22 -22.57 20.80
N LEU A 271 2.11 -21.82 20.79
CA LEU A 271 0.75 -22.40 20.78
C LEU A 271 0.38 -23.04 19.43
N LEU A 272 0.93 -22.55 18.33
CA LEU A 272 0.69 -23.08 16.98
C LEU A 272 1.59 -24.28 16.63
N GLU A 273 2.58 -24.60 17.48
CA GLU A 273 3.41 -25.79 17.34
C GLU A 273 2.74 -27.02 17.95
N PRO A 274 2.47 -28.08 17.15
CA PRO A 274 1.92 -29.31 17.70
C PRO A 274 2.98 -30.03 18.56
N PRO A 275 2.61 -30.52 19.76
CA PRO A 275 3.55 -31.20 20.65
C PRO A 275 4.14 -32.45 19.99
N GLY A 276 5.47 -32.56 19.99
CA GLY A 276 6.21 -33.73 19.51
C GLY A 276 6.47 -33.81 18.00
N LYS A 277 6.25 -32.74 17.23
CA LYS A 277 6.64 -32.65 15.81
C LYS A 277 7.80 -31.66 15.62
N ALA A 278 8.59 -31.86 14.56
CA ALA A 278 9.66 -30.93 14.20
C ALA A 278 9.09 -29.51 13.95
N PRO A 279 9.79 -28.44 14.38
CA PRO A 279 9.34 -27.06 14.18
C PRO A 279 9.04 -26.78 12.71
N GLN A 280 7.79 -26.41 12.39
CA GLN A 280 7.37 -25.98 11.04
C GLN A 280 7.31 -24.46 10.91
N VAL A 281 7.87 -23.71 11.88
CA VAL A 281 7.75 -22.24 12.02
C VAL A 281 8.10 -21.48 10.74
N LEU A 282 9.14 -21.92 10.00
CA LEU A 282 9.55 -21.27 8.75
C LEU A 282 8.53 -21.39 7.61
N LYS A 283 7.59 -22.36 7.66
CA LYS A 283 6.55 -22.53 6.64
C LYS A 283 5.29 -21.71 6.91
N ARG A 284 5.23 -20.93 7.99
CA ARG A 284 4.02 -20.20 8.42
C ARG A 284 4.28 -18.73 8.76
N MET A 285 5.31 -18.12 8.17
CA MET A 285 5.51 -16.67 8.21
C MET A 285 5.20 -16.07 6.84
N SER A 286 4.40 -15.02 6.81
CA SER A 286 4.11 -14.24 5.59
C SER A 286 5.25 -13.30 5.24
N HIS A 287 5.16 -12.68 4.06
CA HIS A 287 6.08 -11.62 3.63
C HIS A 287 6.11 -10.39 4.57
N LEU A 288 5.06 -10.21 5.39
CA LEU A 288 4.99 -9.18 6.43
C LEU A 288 5.72 -9.57 7.73
N GLY A 289 6.28 -10.77 7.80
CA GLY A 289 6.93 -11.31 9.00
C GLY A 289 5.95 -11.72 10.11
N CYS A 290 4.67 -11.90 9.77
CA CYS A 290 3.62 -12.30 10.70
C CYS A 290 3.14 -13.73 10.46
N LEU A 291 2.50 -14.34 11.46
CA LEU A 291 2.10 -15.74 11.42
C LEU A 291 0.90 -15.94 10.49
N ILE A 292 0.94 -17.02 9.71
CA ILE A 292 -0.17 -17.42 8.85
C ILE A 292 -1.03 -18.45 9.57
N MET A 293 -2.35 -18.21 9.62
CA MET A 293 -3.30 -19.11 10.27
C MET A 293 -4.60 -19.27 9.49
N GLU A 294 -4.99 -20.52 9.28
CA GLU A 294 -6.32 -20.89 8.78
C GLU A 294 -7.34 -20.80 9.92
N CYS A 295 -8.43 -20.07 9.69
CA CYS A 295 -9.51 -19.87 10.67
C CYS A 295 -10.85 -20.35 10.11
N ASP A 296 -11.61 -21.08 10.92
CA ASP A 296 -12.95 -21.55 10.55
C ASP A 296 -14.05 -20.56 10.95
N ASN A 297 -13.78 -19.75 11.97
CA ASN A 297 -14.72 -18.77 12.49
C ASN A 297 -14.00 -17.54 13.01
N LEU A 298 -14.75 -16.46 13.16
CA LEU A 298 -14.26 -15.13 13.54
C LEU A 298 -13.65 -15.07 14.95
N GLU A 299 -14.11 -15.93 15.86
CA GLU A 299 -13.70 -15.88 17.27
C GLU A 299 -12.39 -16.61 17.52
N GLN A 300 -12.09 -17.64 16.72
CA GLN A 300 -10.90 -18.47 16.85
C GLN A 300 -9.58 -17.67 16.94
N PRO A 301 -9.26 -16.72 16.03
CA PRO A 301 -8.05 -15.92 16.16
C PRO A 301 -8.02 -15.04 17.42
N LEU A 302 -9.18 -14.53 17.84
CA LEU A 302 -9.32 -13.66 19.01
C LEU A 302 -9.12 -14.44 20.31
N LEU A 303 -9.71 -15.63 20.42
CA LEU A 303 -9.57 -16.52 21.57
C LEU A 303 -8.14 -17.07 21.70
N LEU A 304 -7.49 -17.37 20.57
CA LEU A 304 -6.08 -17.77 20.56
C LEU A 304 -5.19 -16.64 21.08
N MET A 305 -5.43 -15.40 20.62
CA MET A 305 -4.71 -14.23 21.10
C MET A 305 -4.89 -14.01 22.61
N GLN A 306 -6.13 -14.14 23.09
CA GLN A 306 -6.44 -14.03 24.50
C GLN A 306 -5.71 -15.10 25.32
N THR A 307 -5.68 -16.34 24.83
CA THR A 307 -4.93 -17.44 25.45
C THR A 307 -3.44 -17.14 25.51
N ALA A 308 -2.84 -16.65 24.43
CA ALA A 308 -1.43 -16.29 24.39
C ALA A 308 -1.11 -15.18 25.40
N CYS A 309 -1.89 -14.10 25.42
CA CYS A 309 -1.70 -13.01 26.37
C CYS A 309 -1.79 -13.51 27.82
N ASN A 310 -2.82 -14.31 28.13
CA ASN A 310 -3.02 -14.85 29.47
C ASN A 310 -1.86 -15.74 29.93
N ASN A 311 -1.29 -16.56 29.05
CA ASN A 311 -0.16 -17.44 29.38
C ASN A 311 1.10 -16.69 29.80
N ILE A 312 1.28 -15.46 29.31
CA ILE A 312 2.41 -14.58 29.67
C ILE A 312 2.00 -13.48 30.66
N GLY A 313 0.82 -13.58 31.27
CA GLY A 313 0.34 -12.66 32.29
C GLY A 313 -0.04 -11.28 31.78
N LEU A 314 -0.42 -11.15 30.51
CA LEU A 314 -0.95 -9.92 29.92
C LEU A 314 -2.46 -10.04 29.70
N GLU A 315 -3.17 -8.93 29.86
CA GLU A 315 -4.62 -8.86 29.63
C GLU A 315 -4.95 -8.04 28.36
N LEU A 316 -5.75 -8.62 27.45
CA LEU A 316 -6.28 -7.87 26.32
C LEU A 316 -7.28 -6.81 26.79
N GLY A 317 -7.17 -5.59 26.27
CA GLY A 317 -7.97 -4.42 26.67
C GLY A 317 -7.34 -3.58 27.78
N THR A 318 -6.31 -4.10 28.46
CA THR A 318 -5.52 -3.37 29.46
C THR A 318 -4.07 -3.23 28.99
N ASP A 319 -3.43 -4.37 28.72
CA ASP A 319 -2.00 -4.44 28.40
C ASP A 319 -1.69 -4.35 26.91
N ILE A 320 -2.63 -4.76 26.08
CA ILE A 320 -2.60 -4.74 24.60
C ILE A 320 -4.03 -4.65 24.08
N TYR A 321 -4.24 -3.87 23.02
CA TYR A 321 -5.49 -3.81 22.26
C TYR A 321 -5.33 -4.45 20.89
N LEU A 322 -6.44 -4.75 20.22
CA LEU A 322 -6.44 -5.31 18.88
C LEU A 322 -7.01 -4.34 17.84
N ALA A 323 -6.50 -4.44 16.63
CA ALA A 323 -7.17 -3.96 15.44
C ALA A 323 -7.33 -5.09 14.42
N ILE A 324 -8.41 -5.04 13.64
CA ILE A 324 -8.71 -6.05 12.62
C ILE A 324 -8.72 -5.38 11.26
N ASN A 325 -7.91 -5.88 10.33
CA ASN A 325 -8.01 -5.52 8.91
C ASN A 325 -8.95 -6.49 8.21
N CYS A 326 -10.07 -5.98 7.72
CA CYS A 326 -11.04 -6.78 6.99
C CYS A 326 -10.73 -6.86 5.49
N ALA A 327 -10.09 -5.82 4.94
CA ALA A 327 -9.91 -5.64 3.50
C ALA A 327 -11.21 -5.95 2.74
N ALA A 328 -12.33 -5.34 3.14
CA ALA A 328 -13.67 -5.72 2.71
C ALA A 328 -13.90 -5.58 1.20
N HIS A 329 -13.09 -4.79 0.50
CA HIS A 329 -13.10 -4.69 -0.96
C HIS A 329 -12.79 -6.04 -1.65
N GLU A 330 -11.99 -6.91 -1.01
CA GLU A 330 -11.70 -8.26 -1.51
C GLU A 330 -12.86 -9.25 -1.26
N LEU A 331 -13.79 -8.90 -0.37
CA LEU A 331 -14.91 -9.76 0.05
C LEU A 331 -16.18 -9.47 -0.74
N MET A 332 -16.22 -8.36 -1.46
CA MET A 332 -17.42 -7.84 -2.08
C MET A 332 -17.76 -8.60 -3.36
N ASP A 333 -18.90 -9.29 -3.38
CA ASP A 333 -19.54 -9.75 -4.59
C ASP A 333 -20.35 -8.59 -5.18
N TYR A 334 -19.79 -7.92 -6.18
CA TYR A 334 -20.42 -6.76 -6.83
C TYR A 334 -21.70 -7.12 -7.58
N VAL A 335 -21.87 -8.37 -8.02
CA VAL A 335 -23.08 -8.82 -8.72
C VAL A 335 -24.22 -8.98 -7.72
N LYS A 336 -23.95 -9.60 -6.57
CA LYS A 336 -24.95 -9.79 -5.50
C LYS A 336 -25.12 -8.56 -4.61
N GLY A 337 -24.16 -7.65 -4.66
CA GLY A 337 -24.08 -6.50 -3.78
C GLY A 337 -23.89 -6.85 -2.30
N LYS A 338 -23.19 -7.96 -2.01
CA LYS A 338 -23.01 -8.50 -0.65
C LYS A 338 -21.57 -8.93 -0.41
N TYR A 339 -21.15 -8.94 0.85
CA TYR A 339 -19.84 -9.39 1.27
C TYR A 339 -19.87 -10.88 1.61
N GLU A 340 -18.96 -11.67 1.06
CA GLU A 340 -18.76 -13.07 1.44
C GLU A 340 -17.81 -13.16 2.64
N ILE A 341 -18.38 -13.25 3.84
CA ILE A 341 -17.61 -13.22 5.11
C ILE A 341 -17.07 -14.59 5.52
N LEU A 342 -17.79 -15.63 5.13
CA LEU A 342 -17.43 -17.03 5.26
C LEU A 342 -17.77 -17.68 3.92
N THR A 343 -17.07 -18.74 3.53
CA THR A 343 -17.37 -19.47 2.30
C THR A 343 -18.87 -19.81 2.21
N GLY A 344 -19.54 -19.26 1.21
CA GLY A 344 -20.98 -19.42 0.96
C GLY A 344 -21.93 -18.56 1.82
N THR A 345 -21.41 -17.76 2.77
CA THR A 345 -22.21 -16.88 3.64
C THR A 345 -22.05 -15.42 3.24
N PHE A 346 -23.14 -14.84 2.77
CA PHE A 346 -23.18 -13.46 2.27
C PHE A 346 -23.91 -12.53 3.24
N LYS A 347 -23.38 -11.33 3.42
CA LYS A 347 -23.95 -10.28 4.27
C LYS A 347 -24.11 -8.98 3.49
N SER A 348 -25.25 -8.31 3.65
CA SER A 348 -25.45 -6.95 3.14
C SER A 348 -24.56 -5.96 3.91
N PRO A 349 -24.33 -4.74 3.39
CA PRO A 349 -23.62 -3.70 4.13
C PRO A 349 -24.21 -3.42 5.52
N ASP A 350 -25.53 -3.41 5.65
CA ASP A 350 -26.20 -3.20 6.95
C ASP A 350 -25.93 -4.38 7.90
N GLU A 351 -26.04 -5.62 7.41
CA GLU A 351 -25.76 -6.81 8.23
C GLU A 351 -24.27 -6.91 8.64
N MET A 352 -23.36 -6.33 7.85
CA MET A 352 -21.94 -6.21 8.20
C MET A 352 -21.75 -5.25 9.37
N VAL A 353 -22.43 -4.10 9.36
CA VAL A 353 -22.37 -3.13 10.46
C VAL A 353 -22.88 -3.75 11.75
N ASP A 354 -24.03 -4.43 11.70
CA ASP A 354 -24.59 -5.12 12.87
C ASP A 354 -23.61 -6.17 13.42
N MET A 355 -23.01 -6.97 12.53
CA MET A 355 -21.99 -7.96 12.91
C MET A 355 -20.77 -7.32 13.59
N TYR A 356 -20.28 -6.20 13.07
CA TYR A 356 -19.14 -5.51 13.66
C TYR A 356 -19.49 -4.94 15.05
N VAL A 357 -20.70 -4.42 15.23
CA VAL A 357 -21.19 -3.96 16.53
C VAL A 357 -21.25 -5.13 17.52
N GLU A 358 -21.81 -6.27 17.14
CA GLU A 358 -21.83 -7.48 17.96
C GLU A 358 -20.41 -7.95 18.32
N LEU A 359 -19.50 -7.96 17.34
CA LEU A 359 -18.12 -8.38 17.52
C LEU A 359 -17.39 -7.50 18.54
N ILE A 360 -17.48 -6.17 18.40
CA ILE A 360 -16.80 -5.22 19.28
C ILE A 360 -17.41 -5.28 20.70
N ASN A 361 -18.74 -5.43 20.81
CA ASN A 361 -19.39 -5.58 22.11
C ASN A 361 -18.95 -6.87 22.82
N LYS A 362 -18.75 -7.97 22.07
CA LYS A 362 -18.28 -9.24 22.62
C LYS A 362 -16.78 -9.21 22.96
N PHE A 363 -15.98 -8.49 22.19
CA PHE A 363 -14.53 -8.39 22.34
C PHE A 363 -14.10 -6.91 22.43
N PRO A 364 -14.32 -6.25 23.58
CA PRO A 364 -14.11 -4.80 23.74
C PRO A 364 -12.65 -4.36 23.66
N PHE A 365 -11.71 -5.32 23.62
CA PHE A 365 -10.30 -5.05 23.35
C PHE A 365 -10.00 -4.75 21.86
N ILE A 366 -10.96 -4.94 20.96
CA ILE A 366 -10.87 -4.48 19.57
C ILE A 366 -11.20 -2.99 19.52
N ILE A 367 -10.22 -2.15 19.20
CA ILE A 367 -10.38 -0.69 19.21
C ILE A 367 -10.36 -0.06 17.81
N ALA A 368 -10.06 -0.85 16.77
CA ALA A 368 -10.08 -0.37 15.39
C ALA A 368 -10.43 -1.49 14.40
N LEU A 369 -11.19 -1.11 13.37
CA LEU A 369 -11.43 -1.91 12.18
C LEU A 369 -10.85 -1.16 10.98
N ILE A 370 -10.01 -1.83 10.19
CA ILE A 370 -9.36 -1.30 8.99
C ILE A 370 -10.08 -1.88 7.77
N ASP A 371 -10.45 -0.99 6.84
CA ASP A 371 -11.24 -1.30 5.64
C ASP A 371 -12.45 -2.22 5.91
N PRO A 372 -13.34 -1.88 6.88
CA PRO A 372 -14.48 -2.73 7.25
C PRO A 372 -15.55 -2.82 6.16
N LEU A 373 -15.61 -1.83 5.26
CA LEU A 373 -16.55 -1.79 4.15
C LEU A 373 -15.80 -1.33 2.89
N ARG A 374 -16.40 -1.58 1.73
CA ARG A 374 -15.89 -1.05 0.46
C ARG A 374 -15.90 0.48 0.47
N LYS A 375 -15.00 1.08 -0.30
CA LYS A 375 -15.01 2.52 -0.57
C LYS A 375 -16.26 2.87 -1.39
N GLU A 376 -16.98 3.91 -0.98
CA GLU A 376 -18.07 4.49 -1.75
C GLU A 376 -17.60 5.81 -2.37
N VAL A 377 -17.85 5.98 -3.67
CA VAL A 377 -17.61 7.25 -4.36
C VAL A 377 -18.62 8.26 -3.79
N ARG A 378 -18.12 9.30 -3.11
CA ARG A 378 -18.94 10.40 -2.58
C ARG A 378 -19.15 11.48 -3.61
#